data_AF-H1HKZ0-F1
#
_entry.id   AF-H1HKZ0-F1
#
_cell.length_a   1.000
_cell.length_b   1.000
_cell.length_c   1.000
_cell.angle_alpha   90.00
_cell.angle_beta   90.00
_cell.angle_gamma   90.00
#
_symmetry.space_group_name_H-M   'P 1'
#
loop_
_entity.id
_entity.type
_entity.pdbx_description
1 polymer ?
#
loop_
_entity_poly.entity_id
_entity_poly.type
_entity_poly.pdbx_seq_one_letter_code
_entity_poly.pdbx_strand_id
1 'polypeptide(L)'
;MARYKWPFALLVVPFLAGSCSNDTYESGDGDYSYLRADFVEAHTKAPNEIDYAVTDNRDSLVLSPRYKVSWASQADTNYRGLLYYSKVDHHTAIASRFFQVPVVAWQSKSKVKTVRTDPVVFESAWISRNRRYLNIGFSVKTARQNDGKKGQTIAVVATDSMELGGHIRQLWLTLYHDQGGVPEYYSSKGYISVPLQRLPKGCHIRLTVRDYRLIVKKDFVK
;
A
#
# COMPACT_ATOMS: atom_id res chain seq x y z
N MET A 1 60.41 63.26 -26.98
CA MET A 1 60.52 62.37 -25.81
C MET A 1 59.58 62.88 -24.71
N ALA A 2 58.36 62.34 -24.63
CA ALA A 2 57.43 62.53 -23.50
C ALA A 2 56.25 61.56 -23.73
N ARG A 3 56.06 60.57 -22.85
CA ARG A 3 54.93 59.62 -22.92
C ARG A 3 53.92 59.98 -21.83
N TYR A 4 52.79 60.56 -22.21
CA TYR A 4 51.69 60.81 -21.28
C TYR A 4 50.95 59.49 -21.01
N LYS A 5 51.04 58.97 -19.78
CA LYS A 5 50.36 57.72 -19.38
C LYS A 5 49.00 58.05 -18.78
N TRP A 6 47.92 57.60 -19.42
CA TRP A 6 46.60 57.58 -18.81
C TRP A 6 46.52 56.42 -17.81
N PRO A 7 46.02 56.62 -16.57
CA PRO A 7 45.71 55.51 -15.70
C PRO A 7 44.45 54.79 -16.20
N PHE A 8 44.58 53.52 -16.59
CA PHE A 8 43.44 52.63 -16.77
C PHE A 8 42.79 52.41 -15.39
N ALA A 9 41.71 53.14 -15.11
CA ALA A 9 40.86 52.87 -13.96
C ALA A 9 40.05 51.59 -14.25
N LEU A 10 40.52 50.45 -13.73
CA LEU A 10 39.86 49.16 -13.89
C LEU A 10 38.60 49.14 -13.00
N LEU A 11 37.45 49.50 -13.57
CA LEU A 11 36.17 49.48 -12.87
C LEU A 11 35.69 48.03 -12.69
N VAL A 12 36.09 47.39 -11.60
CA VAL A 12 35.61 46.05 -11.24
C VAL A 12 34.15 46.17 -10.78
N VAL A 13 33.22 45.86 -11.70
CA VAL A 13 31.80 45.68 -11.35
C VAL A 13 31.68 44.33 -10.63
N PRO A 14 31.26 44.28 -9.36
CA PRO A 14 31.01 43.02 -8.69
C PRO A 14 29.75 42.41 -9.30
N PHE A 15 29.90 41.27 -9.99
CA PHE A 15 28.77 40.41 -10.30
C PHE A 15 28.17 39.92 -8.98
N LEU A 16 27.04 40.50 -8.58
CA LEU A 16 26.22 39.97 -7.51
C LEU A 16 25.65 38.63 -8.00
N ALA A 17 26.32 37.54 -7.64
CA ALA A 17 25.78 36.21 -7.76
C ALA A 17 24.57 36.11 -6.82
N GLY A 18 23.38 36.34 -7.37
CA GLY A 18 22.13 36.09 -6.67
C GLY A 18 22.07 34.62 -6.30
N SER A 19 22.28 34.31 -5.02
CA SER A 19 22.02 33.00 -4.47
C SER A 19 20.51 32.77 -4.50
N CYS A 20 20.00 32.12 -5.55
CA CYS A 20 18.64 31.58 -5.56
C CYS A 20 18.53 30.44 -4.54
N SER A 21 18.39 30.80 -3.27
CA SER A 21 17.79 29.92 -2.27
C SER A 21 16.31 29.80 -2.62
N ASN A 22 15.96 28.77 -3.41
CA ASN A 22 14.57 28.37 -3.58
C ASN A 22 14.08 27.78 -2.26
N ASP A 23 13.62 28.63 -1.35
CA ASP A 23 12.92 28.19 -0.15
C ASP A 23 11.61 27.52 -0.58
N THR A 24 11.38 26.30 -0.11
CA THR A 24 10.24 25.44 -0.48
C THR A 24 8.87 26.06 -0.18
N TYR A 25 8.85 27.14 0.60
CA TYR A 25 7.69 27.97 0.89
C TYR A 25 7.24 28.84 -0.29
N GLU A 26 8.16 29.32 -1.14
CA GLU A 26 7.81 30.14 -2.32
C GLU A 26 7.41 29.30 -3.53
N SER A 27 8.06 28.15 -3.73
CA SER A 27 7.73 27.21 -4.83
C SER A 27 6.44 26.43 -4.56
N GLY A 28 6.09 26.20 -3.29
CA GLY A 28 5.11 25.18 -2.88
C GLY A 28 5.56 23.74 -3.19
N ASP A 29 6.82 23.58 -3.60
CA ASP A 29 7.40 22.34 -4.10
C ASP A 29 8.63 21.96 -3.28
N GLY A 30 8.60 20.78 -2.67
CA GLY A 30 9.64 20.25 -1.81
C GLY A 30 9.65 18.73 -1.82
N ASP A 31 10.54 18.11 -1.04
CA ASP A 31 10.91 16.68 -1.14
C ASP A 31 9.73 15.68 -1.17
N TYR A 32 8.58 16.04 -0.59
CA TYR A 32 7.39 15.19 -0.52
C TYR A 32 6.27 15.57 -1.50
N SER A 33 6.37 16.68 -2.23
CA SER A 33 5.31 17.16 -3.15
C SER A 33 4.99 16.18 -4.28
N TYR A 34 5.97 15.33 -4.65
CA TYR A 34 5.80 14.27 -5.66
C TYR A 34 5.67 12.86 -5.08
N LEU A 35 5.62 12.71 -3.75
CA LEU A 35 5.53 11.40 -3.10
C LEU A 35 4.16 10.76 -3.36
N ARG A 36 4.18 9.56 -3.96
CA ARG A 36 3.01 8.73 -4.23
C ARG A 36 2.98 7.54 -3.28
N ALA A 37 1.80 6.99 -3.04
CA ALA A 37 1.58 5.82 -2.22
C ALA A 37 0.57 4.88 -2.92
N ASP A 38 1.06 3.84 -3.59
CA ASP A 38 0.24 2.91 -4.38
C ASP A 38 0.29 1.48 -3.84
N PHE A 39 -0.82 0.76 -3.98
CA PHE A 39 -0.84 -0.69 -3.83
C PHE A 39 -0.24 -1.33 -5.09
N VAL A 40 0.80 -2.15 -4.90
CA VAL A 40 1.60 -2.74 -5.98
C VAL A 40 1.77 -4.25 -5.83
N GLU A 41 2.13 -4.91 -6.92
CA GLU A 41 2.92 -6.16 -6.90
C GLU A 41 4.37 -5.77 -7.19
N ALA A 42 5.26 -5.98 -6.23
CA ALA A 42 6.68 -5.65 -6.34
C ALA A 42 7.50 -6.92 -6.56
N HIS A 43 8.35 -6.93 -7.59
CA HIS A 43 9.15 -8.07 -8.00
C HIS A 43 10.55 -8.01 -7.39
N THR A 44 11.06 -9.12 -6.86
CA THR A 44 12.46 -9.27 -6.45
C THR A 44 13.32 -9.81 -7.58
N LYS A 45 14.46 -9.17 -7.91
CA LYS A 45 15.43 -9.73 -8.87
C LYS A 45 16.42 -10.70 -8.24
N ALA A 46 16.68 -10.51 -6.96
CA ALA A 46 17.57 -11.28 -6.12
C ALA A 46 16.99 -11.29 -4.69
N PRO A 47 17.49 -12.13 -3.77
CA PRO A 47 17.09 -12.03 -2.36
C PRO A 47 17.27 -10.60 -1.87
N ASN A 48 16.24 -10.08 -1.21
CA ASN A 48 16.21 -8.76 -0.59
C ASN A 48 16.27 -7.56 -1.55
N GLU A 49 16.31 -7.74 -2.88
CA GLU A 49 16.38 -6.64 -3.88
C GLU A 49 15.16 -6.60 -4.80
N ILE A 50 14.35 -5.55 -4.68
CA ILE A 50 13.20 -5.26 -5.56
C ILE A 50 13.66 -4.42 -6.75
N ASP A 51 13.41 -4.88 -7.97
CA ASP A 51 13.83 -4.20 -9.22
C ASP A 51 12.70 -3.47 -9.96
N TYR A 52 11.46 -3.95 -9.86
CA TYR A 52 10.30 -3.21 -10.35
C TYR A 52 9.04 -3.46 -9.52
N ALA A 53 8.01 -2.62 -9.72
CA ALA A 53 6.69 -2.79 -9.15
C ALA A 53 5.59 -2.43 -10.14
N VAL A 54 4.48 -3.17 -10.13
CA VAL A 54 3.29 -2.90 -10.96
C VAL A 54 2.14 -2.46 -10.07
N THR A 55 1.60 -1.26 -10.31
CA THR A 55 0.49 -0.71 -9.51
C THR A 55 -0.85 -1.39 -9.82
N ASP A 56 -1.83 -1.23 -8.93
CA ASP A 56 -3.22 -1.61 -9.21
C ASP A 56 -3.79 -0.94 -10.47
N ASN A 57 -3.22 0.19 -10.91
CA ASN A 57 -3.57 0.89 -12.14
C ASN A 57 -2.90 0.34 -13.41
N ARG A 58 -1.97 -0.62 -13.26
CA ARG A 58 -1.10 -1.22 -14.30
C ARG A 58 0.08 -0.35 -14.76
N ASP A 59 0.41 0.71 -14.03
CA ASP A 59 1.70 1.41 -14.21
C ASP A 59 2.83 0.45 -13.82
N SER A 60 3.85 0.31 -14.67
CA SER A 60 5.10 -0.38 -14.33
C SER A 60 6.14 0.64 -13.88
N LEU A 61 6.75 0.40 -12.73
CA LEU A 61 7.70 1.26 -12.05
C LEU A 61 9.03 0.51 -11.90
N VAL A 62 10.03 0.85 -12.70
CA VAL A 62 11.41 0.37 -12.53
C VAL A 62 12.02 1.11 -11.34
N LEU A 63 12.51 0.37 -10.34
CA LEU A 63 13.08 0.95 -9.14
C LEU A 63 14.58 1.19 -9.35
N SER A 64 14.97 2.45 -9.40
CA SER A 64 16.36 2.87 -9.57
C SER A 64 16.76 3.87 -8.48
N PRO A 65 17.67 3.52 -7.55
CA PRO A 65 18.29 2.20 -7.39
C PRO A 65 17.28 1.12 -6.98
N ARG A 66 17.65 -0.16 -7.16
CA ARG A 66 16.85 -1.29 -6.66
C ARG A 66 16.58 -1.14 -5.16
N TYR A 67 15.34 -1.34 -4.76
CA TYR A 67 14.92 -1.12 -3.38
C TYR A 67 15.23 -2.33 -2.49
N LYS A 68 15.95 -2.11 -1.39
CA LYS A 68 16.41 -3.19 -0.49
C LYS A 68 15.45 -3.38 0.69
N VAL A 69 15.07 -4.63 0.95
CA VAL A 69 14.17 -5.03 2.06
C VAL A 69 14.67 -6.27 2.77
N SER A 70 14.75 -6.25 4.11
CA SER A 70 15.32 -7.35 4.90
C SER A 70 14.51 -8.66 4.89
N TRP A 71 13.24 -8.62 4.50
CA TRP A 71 12.29 -9.73 4.63
C TRP A 71 12.04 -10.53 3.33
N ALA A 72 12.38 -10.01 2.16
CA ALA A 72 12.05 -10.63 0.87
C ALA A 72 13.14 -11.62 0.40
N SER A 73 13.30 -12.74 1.11
CA SER A 73 14.42 -13.68 0.89
C SER A 73 14.37 -14.46 -0.43
N GLN A 74 13.25 -14.47 -1.16
CA GLN A 74 13.11 -15.21 -2.42
C GLN A 74 13.35 -14.30 -3.63
N ALA A 75 14.17 -14.75 -4.58
CA ALA A 75 14.37 -14.09 -5.88
C ALA A 75 13.22 -14.39 -6.86
N ASP A 76 13.14 -13.60 -7.93
CA ASP A 76 12.17 -13.70 -9.04
C ASP A 76 10.72 -13.91 -8.56
N THR A 77 10.33 -13.15 -7.52
CA THR A 77 9.08 -13.36 -6.77
C THR A 77 8.30 -12.06 -6.59
N ASN A 78 6.98 -12.11 -6.78
CA ASN A 78 6.09 -10.96 -6.60
C ASN A 78 5.51 -10.89 -5.19
N TYR A 79 5.67 -9.74 -4.54
CA TYR A 79 5.15 -9.44 -3.21
C TYR A 79 4.11 -8.31 -3.27
N ARG A 80 2.96 -8.51 -2.64
CA ARG A 80 1.91 -7.49 -2.51
C ARG A 80 2.27 -6.50 -1.40
N GLY A 81 2.17 -5.21 -1.69
CA GLY A 81 2.44 -4.18 -0.69
C GLY A 81 1.97 -2.78 -1.05
N LEU A 82 2.17 -1.85 -0.12
CA LEU A 82 1.99 -0.41 -0.28
C LEU A 82 3.37 0.21 -0.46
N LEU A 83 3.63 0.74 -1.66
CA LEU A 83 4.88 1.37 -2.06
C LEU A 83 4.75 2.89 -2.02
N TYR A 84 5.64 3.51 -1.25
CA TYR A 84 5.89 4.95 -1.24
C TYR A 84 7.06 5.26 -2.17
N TYR A 85 6.86 6.11 -3.17
CA TYR A 85 7.83 6.40 -4.21
C TYR A 85 7.61 7.76 -4.86
N SER A 86 8.67 8.33 -5.44
CA SER A 86 8.58 9.48 -6.36
C SER A 86 8.91 9.02 -7.78
N LYS A 87 8.17 9.48 -8.78
CA LYS A 87 8.49 9.22 -10.21
C LYS A 87 9.63 10.14 -10.65
N VAL A 88 10.64 9.58 -11.30
CA VAL A 88 11.72 10.32 -11.97
C VAL A 88 11.33 10.60 -13.43
N ASP A 89 10.70 9.61 -14.07
CA ASP A 89 10.12 9.73 -15.41
C ASP A 89 8.84 8.87 -15.51
N HIS A 90 8.37 8.56 -16.73
CA HIS A 90 7.17 7.74 -16.95
C HIS A 90 7.26 6.31 -16.41
N HIS A 91 8.48 5.75 -16.34
CA HIS A 91 8.77 4.36 -15.99
C HIS A 91 9.69 4.22 -14.77
N THR A 92 10.62 5.16 -14.54
CA THR A 92 11.57 5.09 -13.43
C THR A 92 11.02 5.73 -12.15
N ALA A 93 11.21 5.06 -11.02
CA ALA A 93 10.82 5.53 -9.70
C ALA A 93 11.95 5.35 -8.66
N ILE A 94 12.04 6.29 -7.73
CA ILE A 94 12.84 6.15 -6.51
C ILE A 94 11.89 5.73 -5.39
N ALA A 95 12.08 4.53 -4.85
CA ALA A 95 11.28 4.00 -3.75
C ALA A 95 11.80 4.49 -2.40
N SER A 96 10.92 5.07 -1.59
CA SER A 96 11.22 5.56 -0.24
C SER A 96 10.87 4.50 0.83
N ARG A 97 9.71 3.85 0.70
CA ARG A 97 9.24 2.87 1.70
C ARG A 97 8.35 1.80 1.09
N PHE A 98 8.52 0.54 1.50
CA PHE A 98 7.64 -0.55 1.10
C PHE A 98 7.12 -1.31 2.32
N PHE A 99 5.79 -1.36 2.46
CA PHE A 99 5.09 -2.14 3.48
C PHE A 99 4.42 -3.35 2.85
N GLN A 100 4.58 -4.53 3.43
CA GLN A 100 3.82 -5.71 2.99
C GLN A 100 2.32 -5.52 3.23
N VAL A 101 1.51 -5.97 2.28
CA VAL A 101 0.04 -6.05 2.40
C VAL A 101 -0.33 -7.52 2.21
N PRO A 102 -0.68 -8.25 3.29
CA PRO A 102 -1.00 -9.67 3.21
C PRO A 102 -2.08 -9.99 2.17
N VAL A 103 -1.79 -11.00 1.32
CA VAL A 103 -2.78 -11.56 0.40
C VAL A 103 -3.56 -12.65 1.11
N VAL A 104 -4.80 -12.34 1.50
CA VAL A 104 -5.64 -13.21 2.34
C VAL A 104 -6.70 -13.87 1.47
N ALA A 105 -6.45 -15.11 1.04
CA ALA A 105 -7.46 -15.92 0.37
C ALA A 105 -8.65 -16.19 1.31
N TRP A 106 -9.87 -15.98 0.80
CA TRP A 106 -11.07 -16.29 1.56
C TRP A 106 -11.23 -17.81 1.72
N GLN A 107 -11.78 -18.23 2.87
CA GLN A 107 -12.04 -19.63 3.18
C GLN A 107 -13.54 -19.88 3.32
N SER A 108 -14.02 -21.05 2.93
CA SER A 108 -15.43 -21.43 3.20
C SER A 108 -15.70 -21.49 4.71
N LYS A 109 -16.88 -21.03 5.13
CA LYS A 109 -17.39 -21.15 6.50
C LYS A 109 -17.24 -22.55 7.09
N SER A 110 -17.35 -23.61 6.28
CA SER A 110 -17.18 -25.00 6.76
C SER A 110 -15.76 -25.34 7.24
N LYS A 111 -14.75 -24.54 6.88
CA LYS A 111 -13.36 -24.69 7.34
C LYS A 111 -13.09 -24.02 8.69
N VAL A 112 -14.05 -23.28 9.26
CA VAL A 112 -13.87 -22.47 10.47
C VAL A 112 -14.93 -22.86 11.51
N LYS A 113 -14.49 -23.31 12.70
CA LYS A 113 -15.40 -23.75 13.78
C LYS A 113 -16.40 -22.68 14.23
N THR A 114 -15.97 -21.42 14.26
CA THR A 114 -16.79 -20.27 14.65
C THR A 114 -16.27 -19.05 13.90
N VAL A 115 -17.14 -18.31 13.21
CA VAL A 115 -16.75 -17.06 12.54
C VAL A 115 -16.64 -15.97 13.60
N ARG A 116 -15.43 -15.75 14.13
CA ARG A 116 -15.16 -14.65 15.07
C ARG A 116 -15.14 -13.32 14.31
N THR A 117 -15.71 -12.30 14.93
CA THR A 117 -15.88 -10.95 14.37
C THR A 117 -15.63 -9.91 15.45
N ASP A 118 -14.54 -10.08 16.20
CA ASP A 118 -14.14 -9.08 17.19
C ASP A 118 -13.94 -7.73 16.48
N PRO A 119 -14.44 -6.61 17.05
CA PRO A 119 -14.58 -5.37 16.30
C PRO A 119 -13.24 -4.83 15.82
N VAL A 120 -13.24 -4.24 14.62
CA VAL A 120 -12.17 -3.40 14.10
C VAL A 120 -12.66 -1.96 13.95
N VAL A 121 -11.78 -1.02 13.64
CA VAL A 121 -12.18 0.27 13.06
C VAL A 121 -12.13 0.11 11.54
N PHE A 122 -13.28 0.13 10.88
CA PHE A 122 -13.32 0.02 9.41
C PHE A 122 -12.97 1.37 8.76
N GLU A 123 -12.02 1.38 7.84
CA GLU A 123 -11.59 2.60 7.16
C GLU A 123 -12.03 2.63 5.70
N SER A 124 -11.77 1.57 4.94
CA SER A 124 -12.06 1.54 3.49
C SER A 124 -12.05 0.12 2.91
N ALA A 125 -12.72 -0.06 1.77
CA ALA A 125 -12.58 -1.26 0.94
C ALA A 125 -12.89 -0.93 -0.52
N TRP A 126 -12.10 -1.47 -1.45
CA TRP A 126 -12.22 -1.22 -2.89
C TRP A 126 -11.68 -2.39 -3.73
N ILE A 127 -12.25 -2.61 -4.91
CA ILE A 127 -11.65 -3.50 -5.91
C ILE A 127 -10.53 -2.75 -6.62
N SER A 128 -9.34 -3.35 -6.70
CA SER A 128 -8.19 -2.87 -7.48
C SER A 128 -8.57 -2.60 -8.94
N ARG A 129 -8.03 -1.55 -9.59
CA ARG A 129 -8.40 -1.20 -10.98
C ARG A 129 -8.08 -2.33 -11.97
N ASN A 130 -7.00 -3.08 -11.75
CA ASN A 130 -6.65 -4.29 -12.50
C ASN A 130 -7.58 -5.51 -12.26
N ARG A 131 -8.55 -5.39 -11.34
CA ARG A 131 -9.58 -6.38 -10.93
C ARG A 131 -9.03 -7.69 -10.34
N ARG A 132 -7.81 -7.67 -9.78
CA ARG A 132 -7.16 -8.82 -9.14
C ARG A 132 -7.46 -8.94 -7.64
N TYR A 133 -7.71 -7.84 -6.94
CA TYR A 133 -7.87 -7.79 -5.49
C TYR A 133 -9.11 -7.02 -5.04
N LEU A 134 -9.72 -7.45 -3.93
CA LEU A 134 -10.52 -6.60 -3.05
C LEU A 134 -9.60 -6.18 -1.90
N ASN A 135 -9.17 -4.93 -1.91
CA ASN A 135 -8.36 -4.34 -0.85
C ASN A 135 -9.28 -3.90 0.30
N ILE A 136 -8.85 -4.11 1.55
CA ILE A 136 -9.58 -3.73 2.76
C ILE A 136 -8.60 -3.04 3.71
N GLY A 137 -8.91 -1.82 4.12
CA GLY A 137 -8.17 -1.03 5.12
C GLY A 137 -8.96 -0.89 6.42
N PHE A 138 -8.27 -1.10 7.54
CA PHE A 138 -8.86 -1.10 8.88
C PHE A 138 -7.78 -0.79 9.92
N SER A 139 -8.20 -0.48 11.14
CA SER A 139 -7.32 -0.48 12.31
C SER A 139 -7.83 -1.47 13.35
N VAL A 140 -6.95 -2.28 13.93
CA VAL A 140 -7.25 -3.13 15.11
C VAL A 140 -6.85 -2.39 16.37
N LYS A 141 -7.60 -2.54 17.47
CA LYS A 141 -7.11 -2.09 18.77
C LYS A 141 -6.21 -3.14 19.38
N THR A 142 -5.08 -2.71 19.92
CA THR A 142 -4.03 -3.59 20.44
C THR A 142 -3.35 -2.97 21.65
N ALA A 143 -2.48 -3.76 22.27
CA ALA A 143 -1.52 -3.34 23.27
C ALA A 143 -0.13 -3.83 22.88
N ARG A 144 0.90 -3.40 23.63
CA ARG A 144 2.23 -3.99 23.54
C ARG A 144 2.10 -5.49 23.85
N GLN A 145 2.58 -6.33 22.93
CA GLN A 145 2.65 -7.77 23.15
C GLN A 145 3.70 -8.02 24.26
N ASN A 146 3.28 -8.70 25.31
CA ASN A 146 4.17 -9.36 26.26
C ASN A 146 4.12 -10.86 25.96
N ASP A 147 5.19 -11.58 26.26
CA ASP A 147 5.30 -13.01 25.94
C ASP A 147 4.14 -13.82 26.54
N GLY A 148 3.57 -14.72 25.72
CA GLY A 148 2.50 -15.64 26.12
C GLY A 148 1.11 -15.38 25.53
N LYS A 149 0.86 -14.28 24.81
CA LYS A 149 -0.43 -14.06 24.11
C LYS A 149 -0.40 -14.65 22.69
N LYS A 150 -1.54 -15.20 22.24
CA LYS A 150 -1.67 -15.87 20.93
C LYS A 150 -1.67 -14.93 19.71
N GLY A 151 -1.51 -13.62 19.92
CA GLY A 151 -1.68 -12.60 18.89
C GLY A 151 -3.14 -12.40 18.47
N GLN A 152 -3.37 -11.42 17.58
CA GLN A 152 -4.65 -11.21 16.91
C GLN A 152 -4.63 -11.94 15.56
N THR A 153 -5.75 -12.52 15.14
CA THR A 153 -5.86 -13.21 13.84
C THR A 153 -6.86 -12.49 12.93
N ILE A 154 -6.40 -12.08 11.74
CA ILE A 154 -7.23 -11.54 10.66
C ILE A 154 -7.35 -12.59 9.54
N ALA A 155 -8.57 -12.85 9.09
CA ALA A 155 -8.84 -13.69 7.93
C ALA A 155 -10.09 -13.20 7.18
N VAL A 156 -10.45 -13.87 6.08
CA VAL A 156 -11.71 -13.60 5.37
C VAL A 156 -12.46 -14.91 5.16
N VAL A 157 -13.74 -14.92 5.53
CA VAL A 157 -14.60 -16.12 5.44
C VAL A 157 -15.73 -15.86 4.45
N ALA A 158 -15.86 -16.73 3.45
CA ALA A 158 -17.07 -16.83 2.65
C ALA A 158 -18.16 -17.46 3.52
N THR A 159 -19.08 -16.62 4.01
CA THR A 159 -20.18 -17.02 4.90
C THR A 159 -21.37 -17.60 4.16
N ASP A 160 -21.53 -17.20 2.89
CA ASP A 160 -22.51 -17.73 1.94
C ASP A 160 -22.02 -17.51 0.49
N SER A 161 -22.57 -18.24 -0.47
CA SER A 161 -22.30 -18.09 -1.91
C SER A 161 -23.43 -18.65 -2.76
N MET A 162 -23.87 -17.91 -3.78
CA MET A 162 -24.83 -18.37 -4.77
C MET A 162 -24.12 -18.68 -6.09
N GLU A 163 -24.25 -19.93 -6.54
CA GLU A 163 -23.74 -20.40 -7.83
C GLU A 163 -24.85 -20.51 -8.87
N LEU A 164 -24.54 -20.17 -10.12
CA LEU A 164 -25.43 -20.35 -11.27
C LEU A 164 -24.61 -20.74 -12.50
N GLY A 165 -24.90 -21.93 -13.05
CA GLY A 165 -24.17 -22.49 -14.18
C GLY A 165 -22.71 -22.85 -13.86
N GLY A 166 -22.45 -23.44 -12.68
CA GLY A 166 -21.10 -23.81 -12.25
C GLY A 166 -20.17 -22.64 -11.89
N HIS A 167 -20.73 -21.45 -11.69
CA HIS A 167 -19.98 -20.23 -11.40
C HIS A 167 -20.61 -19.46 -10.23
N ILE A 168 -19.78 -19.05 -9.27
CA ILE A 168 -20.17 -18.14 -8.18
C ILE A 168 -20.63 -16.80 -8.79
N ARG A 169 -21.89 -16.44 -8.58
CA ARG A 169 -22.48 -15.15 -9.02
C ARG A 169 -22.60 -14.15 -7.89
N GLN A 170 -22.82 -14.63 -6.67
CA GLN A 170 -22.86 -13.80 -5.47
C GLN A 170 -22.01 -14.46 -4.38
N LEU A 171 -21.19 -13.67 -3.69
CA LEU A 171 -20.29 -14.13 -2.64
C LEU A 171 -20.44 -13.21 -1.42
N TRP A 172 -20.79 -13.78 -0.27
CA TRP A 172 -20.86 -13.05 1.00
C TRP A 172 -19.57 -13.31 1.77
N LEU A 173 -18.76 -12.27 1.90
CA LEU A 173 -17.50 -12.29 2.65
C LEU A 173 -17.71 -11.61 4.01
N THR A 174 -17.19 -12.21 5.06
CA THR A 174 -17.06 -11.59 6.38
C THR A 174 -15.58 -11.45 6.71
N LEU A 175 -15.16 -10.26 7.15
CA LEU A 175 -13.85 -10.09 7.76
C LEU A 175 -13.86 -10.85 9.10
N TYR A 176 -13.08 -11.91 9.18
CA TYR A 176 -12.85 -12.64 10.42
C TYR A 176 -11.81 -11.89 11.23
N HIS A 177 -12.12 -11.64 12.49
CA HIS A 177 -11.16 -11.12 13.46
C HIS A 177 -11.34 -11.84 14.79
N ASP A 178 -10.20 -12.25 15.35
CA ASP A 178 -10.07 -12.88 16.66
C ASP A 178 -9.04 -12.09 17.47
N GLN A 179 -9.51 -11.39 18.50
CA GLN A 179 -8.72 -10.51 19.35
C GLN A 179 -7.66 -11.30 20.16
N GLY A 180 -7.85 -12.62 20.35
CA GLY A 180 -6.89 -13.50 21.00
C GLY A 180 -6.56 -13.15 22.46
N GLY A 181 -7.39 -12.33 23.14
CA GLY A 181 -7.12 -11.82 24.48
C GLY A 181 -6.09 -10.68 24.55
N VAL A 182 -5.80 -10.04 23.42
CA VAL A 182 -4.96 -8.84 23.35
C VAL A 182 -5.78 -7.62 23.81
N PRO A 183 -5.33 -6.83 24.80
CA PRO A 183 -6.05 -5.64 25.27
C PRO A 183 -6.12 -4.55 24.21
N GLU A 184 -7.14 -3.70 24.29
CA GLU A 184 -7.52 -2.77 23.23
C GLU A 184 -7.13 -1.31 23.55
N TYR A 185 -5.85 -1.06 23.81
CA TYR A 185 -5.38 0.23 24.34
C TYR A 185 -5.14 1.31 23.27
N TYR A 186 -4.60 0.94 22.11
CA TYR A 186 -4.32 1.87 21.00
C TYR A 186 -4.60 1.22 19.64
N SER A 187 -4.86 2.04 18.63
CA SER A 187 -5.14 1.54 17.27
C SER A 187 -3.85 1.27 16.49
N SER A 188 -3.79 0.14 15.80
CA SER A 188 -2.76 -0.19 14.81
C SER A 188 -3.43 -0.40 13.45
N LYS A 189 -3.00 0.39 12.46
CA LYS A 189 -3.53 0.34 11.10
C LYS A 189 -2.98 -0.84 10.29
N GLY A 190 -3.83 -1.44 9.49
CA GLY A 190 -3.52 -2.59 8.64
C GLY A 190 -4.30 -2.57 7.33
N TYR A 191 -3.80 -3.33 6.37
CA TYR A 191 -4.44 -3.57 5.09
C TYR A 191 -4.34 -5.04 4.72
N ILE A 192 -5.34 -5.58 4.04
CA ILE A 192 -5.26 -6.89 3.37
C ILE A 192 -5.76 -6.79 1.94
N SER A 193 -5.27 -7.68 1.08
CA SER A 193 -5.74 -7.85 -0.30
C SER A 193 -6.35 -9.24 -0.47
N VAL A 194 -7.66 -9.32 -0.72
CA VAL A 194 -8.35 -10.58 -0.99
C VAL A 194 -8.22 -10.91 -2.48
N PRO A 195 -7.59 -12.03 -2.88
CA PRO A 195 -7.43 -12.40 -4.27
C PRO A 195 -8.78 -12.77 -4.91
N LEU A 196 -9.09 -12.14 -6.05
CA LEU A 196 -10.35 -12.30 -6.78
C LEU A 196 -10.25 -13.21 -8.00
N GLN A 197 -9.05 -13.72 -8.32
CA GLN A 197 -8.75 -14.46 -9.57
C GLN A 197 -9.75 -15.60 -9.83
N ARG A 198 -10.20 -16.31 -8.80
CA ARG A 198 -11.11 -17.47 -8.89
C ARG A 198 -12.59 -17.13 -9.15
N LEU A 199 -12.98 -15.85 -9.09
CA LEU A 199 -14.36 -15.41 -9.31
C LEU A 199 -14.56 -14.95 -10.76
N PRO A 200 -15.73 -15.20 -11.39
CA PRO A 200 -16.01 -14.70 -12.74
C PRO A 200 -16.18 -13.17 -12.75
N LYS A 201 -16.00 -12.56 -13.93
CA LYS A 201 -16.41 -11.16 -14.17
C LYS A 201 -17.94 -11.04 -13.96
N GLY A 202 -18.40 -9.96 -13.34
CA GLY A 202 -19.79 -9.78 -12.96
C GLY A 202 -20.19 -10.48 -11.66
N CYS A 203 -19.28 -11.16 -10.95
CA CYS A 203 -19.57 -11.68 -9.61
C CYS A 203 -19.83 -10.52 -8.65
N HIS A 204 -21.00 -10.51 -8.00
CA HIS A 204 -21.28 -9.60 -6.90
C HIS A 204 -20.61 -10.11 -5.63
N ILE A 205 -20.05 -9.19 -4.84
CA ILE A 205 -19.36 -9.49 -3.59
C ILE A 205 -19.93 -8.58 -2.51
N ARG A 206 -20.51 -9.14 -1.46
CA ARG A 206 -20.94 -8.40 -0.27
C ARG A 206 -19.95 -8.65 0.87
N LEU A 207 -19.15 -7.64 1.20
CA LEU A 207 -18.28 -7.63 2.36
C LEU A 207 -19.07 -7.18 3.59
N THR A 208 -18.93 -7.92 4.69
CA THR A 208 -19.43 -7.58 6.03
C THR A 208 -18.25 -7.44 6.98
N VAL A 209 -18.21 -6.33 7.73
CA VAL A 209 -17.19 -6.05 8.74
C VAL A 209 -17.88 -5.63 10.02
N ARG A 210 -17.45 -6.18 11.17
CA ARG A 210 -17.90 -5.71 12.47
C ARG A 210 -17.02 -4.53 12.90
N ASP A 211 -17.60 -3.34 12.91
CA ASP A 211 -17.00 -2.15 13.51
C ASP A 211 -17.42 -2.05 14.99
N TYR A 212 -16.68 -1.27 15.79
CA TYR A 212 -17.06 -0.97 17.18
C TYR A 212 -18.46 -0.36 17.32
N ARG A 213 -18.93 0.40 16.33
CA ARG A 213 -20.21 1.11 16.38
C ARG A 213 -21.35 0.35 15.70
N LEU A 214 -21.06 -0.41 14.65
CA LEU A 214 -22.08 -1.03 13.78
C LEU A 214 -21.52 -2.16 12.90
N ILE A 215 -22.39 -2.91 12.23
CA ILE A 215 -21.98 -3.87 11.20
C ILE A 215 -21.95 -3.15 9.85
N VAL A 216 -20.76 -2.88 9.34
CA VAL A 216 -20.54 -2.28 8.02
C VAL A 216 -20.79 -3.33 6.94
N LYS A 217 -21.57 -2.97 5.92
CA LYS A 217 -21.76 -3.76 4.70
C LYS A 217 -21.31 -2.94 3.49
N LYS A 218 -20.61 -3.58 2.55
CA LYS A 218 -20.16 -2.99 1.28
C LYS A 218 -20.40 -3.98 0.15
N ASP A 219 -20.98 -3.51 -0.94
CA ASP A 219 -21.29 -4.31 -2.12
C ASP A 219 -20.37 -3.89 -3.28
N PHE A 220 -19.85 -4.87 -4.01
CA PHE A 220 -18.93 -4.71 -5.12
C PHE A 220 -19.29 -5.64 -6.28
N VAL A 221 -18.76 -5.36 -7.48
CA VAL A 221 -18.89 -6.22 -8.67
C VAL A 221 -17.52 -6.42 -9.32
N LYS A 222 -17.12 -7.67 -9.56
CA LYS A 222 -15.86 -8.05 -10.24
C LYS A 222 -15.95 -7.92 -11.78
#